data_AF-A0A832ESU3-F1
#
_entry.id   AF-A0A832ESU3-F1
#
_cell.length_a   1.000
_cell.length_b   1.000
_cell.length_c   1.000
_cell.angle_alpha   90.00
_cell.angle_beta   90.00
_cell.angle_gamma   90.00
#
_symmetry.space_group_name_H-M   'P 1'
#
loop_
_entity.id
_entity.type
_entity.pdbx_description
1 polymer ?
#
loop_
_entity_poly.entity_id
_entity_poly.type
_entity_poly.pdbx_seq_one_letter_code
_entity_poly.pdbx_strand_id
1 'polypeptide(L)'
;MSSKKSITTPLTDEVVMNLRIGDEVLITGAVYSARDAAHKRLVDLIDKGEKLPFDPKGQIIYFVGPSPSKPGKVIGSAGPTTSYRMNAYTPRMIEVGLKG
;
A
#
# COMPACT_ATOMS: atom_id res chain seq x y z
N MET A 1 -18.78 11.60 16.94
CA MET A 1 -18.21 11.60 15.57
C MET A 1 -16.74 11.29 15.71
N SER A 2 -16.23 10.27 15.01
CA SER A 2 -14.80 9.94 15.05
C SER A 2 -14.03 11.10 14.40
N SER A 3 -13.01 11.64 15.07
CA SER A 3 -12.18 12.69 14.48
C SER A 3 -11.25 12.07 13.44
N LYS A 4 -11.22 12.62 12.22
CA LYS A 4 -10.32 12.18 11.16
C LYS A 4 -8.85 12.29 11.61
N LYS A 5 -8.07 11.22 11.45
CA LYS A 5 -6.63 11.18 11.72
C LYS A 5 -5.85 11.41 10.43
N SER A 6 -4.96 12.39 10.41
CA SER A 6 -4.06 12.63 9.28
C SER A 6 -2.74 11.89 9.50
N ILE A 7 -2.31 11.10 8.53
CA ILE A 7 -1.03 10.38 8.55
C ILE A 7 -0.23 10.68 7.28
N THR A 8 1.09 10.64 7.40
CA THR A 8 2.01 10.90 6.30
C THR A 8 2.95 9.71 6.09
N THR A 9 3.17 9.32 4.84
CA THR A 9 4.13 8.26 4.52
C THR A 9 5.57 8.79 4.43
N PRO A 10 6.59 7.97 4.76
CA PRO A 10 6.52 6.61 5.28
C PRO A 10 6.00 6.53 6.73
N LEU A 11 5.19 5.52 7.03
CA LEU A 11 4.63 5.27 8.35
C LEU A 11 5.69 4.78 9.33
N THR A 12 5.61 5.28 10.57
CA THR A 12 6.36 4.76 11.71
C THR A 12 5.53 3.72 12.47
N ASP A 13 6.19 2.90 13.29
CA ASP A 13 5.50 1.96 14.18
C ASP A 13 4.53 2.67 15.13
N GLU A 14 4.92 3.84 15.65
CA GLU A 14 4.09 4.65 16.52
C GLU A 14 2.78 5.09 15.84
N VAL A 15 2.84 5.51 14.58
CA VAL A 15 1.63 5.88 13.83
C VAL A 15 0.69 4.69 13.71
N VAL A 16 1.21 3.52 13.31
CA VAL A 16 0.40 2.30 13.13
C VAL A 16 -0.20 1.84 14.47
N MET A 17 0.59 1.83 15.55
CA MET A 17 0.15 1.37 16.87
C MET A 17 -0.89 2.28 17.53
N ASN A 18 -1.03 3.53 17.06
CA ASN A 18 -2.04 4.49 17.52
C ASN A 18 -3.36 4.45 16.72
N LEU A 19 -3.42 3.66 15.64
CA LEU A 19 -4.66 3.44 14.88
C LEU A 19 -5.57 2.44 15.60
N ARG A 20 -6.88 2.64 15.45
CA ARG A 20 -7.94 1.78 16.00
C ARG A 20 -8.95 1.46 14.90
N ILE A 21 -9.59 0.30 15.02
CA ILE A 21 -10.67 -0.10 14.10
C ILE A 21 -11.78 0.96 14.16
N GLY A 22 -12.23 1.44 13.00
CA GLY A 22 -13.24 2.50 12.88
C GLY A 22 -12.67 3.91 12.81
N ASP A 23 -11.34 4.09 12.89
CA ASP A 23 -10.72 5.39 12.62
C ASP A 23 -10.91 5.78 11.14
N GLU A 24 -11.31 7.02 10.90
CA GLU A 24 -11.21 7.64 9.58
C GLU A 24 -9.81 8.22 9.40
N VAL A 25 -9.12 7.84 8.32
CA VAL A 25 -7.72 8.20 8.10
C VAL A 25 -7.56 8.97 6.77
N LEU A 26 -6.84 10.09 6.82
CA LEU A 26 -6.39 10.86 5.65
C LEU A 26 -4.90 10.62 5.45
N ILE A 27 -4.53 10.10 4.28
CA ILE A 27 -3.15 9.73 3.96
C ILE A 27 -2.55 10.80 3.04
N THR A 28 -1.38 11.32 3.40
CA THR A 28 -0.57 12.24 2.56
C THR A 28 0.80 11.64 2.28
N GLY A 29 1.31 11.81 1.05
CA GLY A 29 2.64 11.35 0.66
C GLY A 29 2.61 10.29 -0.43
N ALA A 30 3.70 9.52 -0.54
CA ALA A 30 3.82 8.45 -1.52
C ALA A 30 2.95 7.24 -1.15
N VAL A 31 2.19 6.74 -2.11
CA VAL A 31 1.43 5.49 -2.02
C VAL A 31 1.67 4.71 -3.30
N TYR A 32 2.05 3.44 -3.17
CA TYR A 32 2.36 2.58 -4.30
C TYR A 32 1.12 1.82 -4.75
N SER A 33 0.89 1.69 -6.06
CA SER A 33 -0.18 0.84 -6.57
C SER A 33 0.35 -0.55 -6.91
N ALA A 34 -0.24 -1.59 -6.34
CA ALA A 34 0.05 -2.96 -6.75
C ALA A 34 -1.17 -3.86 -6.56
N ARG A 35 -1.30 -4.89 -7.41
CA ARG A 35 -2.34 -5.92 -7.29
C ARG A 35 -1.72 -7.31 -7.51
N ASP A 36 -2.50 -8.27 -7.97
CA ASP A 36 -2.17 -9.69 -8.11
C ASP A 36 -0.76 -9.96 -8.72
N ALA A 37 -0.52 -9.55 -9.97
CA ALA A 37 0.75 -9.84 -10.66
C ALA A 37 1.97 -9.12 -10.06
N ALA A 38 1.77 -7.91 -9.54
CA ALA A 38 2.83 -7.14 -8.91
C ALA A 38 3.23 -7.77 -7.57
N HIS A 39 2.26 -8.17 -6.73
CA HIS A 39 2.53 -8.86 -5.46
C HIS A 39 3.25 -10.18 -5.68
N LYS A 40 2.81 -10.98 -6.66
CA LYS A 40 3.50 -12.21 -7.03
C LYS A 40 4.97 -11.95 -7.37
N ARG A 41 5.24 -10.96 -8.23
CA ARG A 41 6.61 -10.61 -8.61
C ARG A 41 7.45 -10.12 -7.42
N LEU A 42 6.89 -9.29 -6.53
CA LEU A 42 7.60 -8.79 -5.36
C LEU A 42 7.97 -9.94 -4.41
N VAL A 43 7.05 -10.86 -4.14
CA VAL A 43 7.32 -12.04 -3.32
C VAL A 43 8.33 -12.96 -3.97
N ASP A 44 8.21 -13.23 -5.28
CA ASP A 44 9.19 -14.03 -6.03
C ASP A 44 10.62 -13.44 -5.91
N LEU A 45 10.77 -12.11 -5.89
CA LEU A 45 12.07 -11.44 -5.68
C LEU A 45 12.57 -11.62 -4.25
N ILE A 46 11.69 -11.43 -3.25
CA ILE A 46 12.05 -11.61 -1.84
C ILE A 46 12.52 -13.04 -1.57
N ASP A 47 11.82 -14.04 -2.11
CA ASP A 47 12.13 -15.45 -1.88
C ASP A 47 13.42 -15.89 -2.56
N LYS A 48 13.82 -15.19 -3.63
CA LYS A 48 15.13 -15.36 -4.28
C LYS A 48 16.25 -14.55 -3.63
N GLY A 49 15.95 -13.74 -2.62
CA GLY A 49 16.91 -12.81 -2.01
C GLY A 49 17.33 -11.67 -2.95
N GLU A 50 16.53 -11.36 -3.96
CA GLU A 50 16.77 -10.28 -4.91
C GLU A 50 16.29 -8.93 -4.37
N LYS A 51 16.89 -7.84 -4.88
CA LYS A 51 16.53 -6.49 -4.46
C LYS A 51 15.16 -6.09 -5.01
N LEU A 52 14.31 -5.56 -4.13
CA LEU A 52 13.03 -4.98 -4.52
C LEU A 52 13.20 -3.66 -5.32
N PRO A 53 12.26 -3.32 -6.20
CA PRO A 53 12.33 -2.09 -7.00
C PRO A 53 12.10 -0.81 -6.18
N PHE A 54 11.77 -0.93 -4.89
CA PHE A 54 11.62 0.16 -3.93
C PHE A 54 11.89 -0.37 -2.51
N ASP A 55 12.07 0.53 -1.55
CA ASP A 55 12.12 0.17 -0.12
C ASP A 55 10.68 0.11 0.45
N PRO A 56 10.17 -1.07 0.82
CA PRO A 56 8.82 -1.20 1.36
C PRO A 56 8.68 -0.67 2.80
N LYS A 57 9.78 -0.37 3.50
CA LYS A 57 9.75 0.00 4.91
C LYS A 57 8.88 1.25 5.15
N GLY A 58 7.81 1.07 5.93
CA GLY A 58 6.86 2.13 6.26
C GLY A 58 5.95 2.55 5.10
N GLN A 59 6.06 1.92 3.93
CA GLN A 59 5.25 2.30 2.78
C GLN A 59 3.83 1.72 2.86
N ILE A 60 2.97 2.30 2.02
CA ILE A 60 1.59 1.86 1.82
C ILE A 60 1.45 1.35 0.38
N ILE A 61 0.85 0.17 0.21
CA ILE A 61 0.42 -0.35 -1.08
C ILE A 61 -1.09 -0.26 -1.19
N TYR A 62 -1.55 0.64 -2.07
CA TYR A 62 -2.95 0.71 -2.46
C TYR A 62 -3.27 -0.34 -3.53
N PHE A 63 -4.20 -1.24 -3.21
CA PHE A 63 -4.65 -2.27 -4.15
C PHE A 63 -5.56 -1.68 -5.22
N VAL A 64 -4.95 -1.19 -6.31
CA VAL A 64 -5.66 -0.49 -7.39
C VAL A 64 -5.06 -0.82 -8.76
N GLY A 65 -5.91 -0.78 -9.78
CA GLY A 65 -5.51 -0.69 -11.18
C GLY A 65 -6.15 0.55 -11.80
N PRO A 66 -5.46 1.71 -11.83
CA PRO A 66 -6.05 2.94 -12.33
C PRO A 66 -6.45 2.82 -13.79
N SER A 67 -7.57 3.46 -14.18
CA SER A 67 -7.93 3.58 -15.59
C SER A 67 -6.94 4.49 -16.33
N PRO A 68 -6.93 4.48 -17.68
CA PRO A 68 -6.22 5.49 -18.44
C PRO A 68 -6.63 6.91 -18.03
N SER A 69 -5.66 7.82 -17.97
CA SER A 69 -5.89 9.24 -17.68
C SER A 69 -6.51 9.96 -18.88
N LYS A 70 -7.50 10.82 -18.61
CA LYS A 70 -8.01 11.77 -19.62
C LYS A 70 -6.97 12.86 -19.91
N PRO A 71 -7.02 13.54 -21.07
CA PRO A 71 -6.13 14.67 -21.36
C PRO A 71 -6.16 15.72 -20.24
N GLY A 72 -4.98 16.18 -19.81
CA GLY A 72 -4.82 17.17 -18.73
C GLY A 72 -5.08 16.65 -17.31
N LYS A 73 -5.26 15.34 -17.11
CA LYS A 73 -5.40 14.73 -15.78
C LYS A 73 -4.18 13.86 -15.45
N VAL A 74 -3.74 13.90 -14.19
CA VAL A 74 -2.55 13.19 -13.71
C VAL A 74 -2.75 11.67 -13.55
N ILE A 75 -4.00 11.23 -13.35
CA ILE A 75 -4.36 9.82 -13.17
C ILE A 75 -5.81 9.61 -13.60
N GLY A 76 -6.13 8.41 -14.09
CA GLY A 76 -7.52 7.99 -14.30
C GLY A 76 -8.22 7.62 -12.99
N SER A 77 -9.41 7.05 -13.10
CA SER A 77 -10.15 6.57 -11.93
C SER A 77 -9.35 5.49 -11.19
N ALA A 78 -9.17 5.66 -9.89
CA ALA A 78 -8.33 4.80 -9.05
C ALA A 78 -9.15 4.22 -7.88
N GLY A 79 -10.23 3.49 -8.19
CA GLY A 79 -11.02 2.77 -7.20
C GLY A 79 -10.32 1.50 -6.71
N PRO A 80 -10.56 1.06 -5.46
CA PRO A 80 -9.88 -0.11 -4.90
C PRO A 80 -10.31 -1.40 -5.60
N THR A 81 -9.48 -2.43 -5.48
CA THR A 81 -9.86 -3.81 -5.78
C THR A 81 -9.97 -4.64 -4.49
N THR A 82 -10.57 -5.83 -4.59
CA THR A 82 -10.77 -6.74 -3.45
C THR A 82 -9.44 -7.15 -2.81
N SER A 83 -9.23 -6.77 -1.54
CA SER A 83 -7.98 -6.98 -0.81
C SER A 83 -7.66 -8.44 -0.51
N TYR A 84 -8.68 -9.29 -0.30
CA TYR A 84 -8.51 -10.71 0.02
C TYR A 84 -7.60 -11.46 -0.97
N ARG A 85 -7.57 -11.06 -2.25
CA ARG A 85 -6.71 -11.70 -3.26
C ARG A 85 -5.21 -11.55 -2.99
N MET A 86 -4.82 -10.60 -2.14
CA MET A 86 -3.43 -10.35 -1.78
C MET A 86 -3.00 -11.05 -0.48
N ASN A 87 -3.92 -11.70 0.25
CA ASN A 87 -3.64 -12.34 1.55
C ASN A 87 -2.50 -13.35 1.50
N ALA A 88 -2.31 -14.05 0.38
CA ALA A 88 -1.21 -15.01 0.20
C ALA A 88 0.18 -14.33 0.16
N TYR A 89 0.25 -13.05 -0.21
CA TYR A 89 1.50 -12.31 -0.39
C TYR A 89 1.77 -11.32 0.75
N THR A 90 0.70 -10.77 1.37
CA THR A 90 0.79 -9.72 2.38
C THR A 90 1.69 -10.06 3.57
N PRO A 91 1.69 -11.27 4.16
CA PRO A 91 2.59 -11.61 5.26
C PRO A 91 4.06 -11.39 4.90
N ARG A 92 4.49 -11.83 3.71
CA ARG A 92 5.86 -11.68 3.25
C ARG A 92 6.25 -10.21 3.03
N MET A 93 5.30 -9.40 2.56
CA MET A 93 5.51 -7.95 2.41
C MET A 93 5.62 -7.23 3.76
N ILE A 94 4.84 -7.65 4.77
CA ILE A 94 4.93 -7.10 6.12
C ILE A 94 6.27 -7.44 6.77
N GLU A 95 6.78 -8.66 6.57
CA GLU A 95 8.09 -9.09 7.08
C GLU A 95 9.25 -8.21 6.58
N VAL A 96 9.16 -7.70 5.34
CA VAL A 96 10.15 -6.76 4.78
C VAL A 96 9.86 -5.29 5.10
N GLY A 97 8.82 -5.00 5.90
CA GLY A 97 8.59 -3.69 6.50
C GLY A 97 7.41 -2.89 5.91
N LEU A 98 6.60 -3.48 5.02
CA LEU A 98 5.36 -2.84 4.56
C LEU A 98 4.40 -2.60 5.75
N LYS A 99 3.75 -1.43 5.81
CA LYS A 99 2.89 -1.06 6.95
C LYS A 99 1.44 -0.73 6.60
N GLY A 100 1.09 -0.60 5.31
CA GLY A 100 -0.28 -0.32 4.88
C GLY A 100 -0.56 -0.68 3.43
#